data_AF-A0A3R7VKW6-F1
#
_entry.id   AF-A0A3R7VKW6-F1
#
_cell.length_a   1.000
_cell.length_b   1.000
_cell.length_c   1.000
_cell.angle_alpha   90.00
_cell.angle_beta   90.00
_cell.angle_gamma   90.00
#
_symmetry.space_group_name_H-M   'P 1'
#
loop_
_entity.id
_entity.type
_entity.pdbx_description
1 polymer ?
#
loop_
_entity_poly.entity_id
_entity_poly.type
_entity_poly.pdbx_seq_one_letter_code
_entity_poly.pdbx_strand_id
1 'polypeptide(L)'
;MYKFNEGELIQQIQKYIDGTYDQHYASGKIQSTEFIIDAGHGEGFAIGNIIKYAQRYGKKNGYNRNDLMKVIHYAIIALSIHERENEKTN
;
A
#
# COMPACT_ATOMS: atom_id res chain seq x y z
N MET A 1 10.13 -20.15 -14.41
CA MET A 1 10.61 -18.77 -14.65
C MET A 1 9.39 -17.88 -14.76
N TYR A 2 9.36 -16.78 -14.00
CA TYR A 2 8.29 -15.78 -14.04
C TYR A 2 8.24 -15.10 -15.42
N LYS A 3 7.03 -14.86 -15.97
CA LYS A 3 6.84 -14.45 -17.38
C LYS A 3 6.96 -12.94 -17.59
N PHE A 4 6.71 -12.17 -16.55
CA PHE A 4 6.59 -10.72 -16.51
C PHE A 4 7.62 -10.07 -15.58
N ASN A 5 8.71 -10.79 -15.26
CA ASN A 5 9.74 -10.34 -14.32
C ASN A 5 9.20 -10.12 -12.88
N GLU A 6 8.21 -10.91 -12.47
CA GLU A 6 7.52 -10.78 -11.19
C GLU A 6 8.48 -10.84 -10.01
N GLY A 7 9.50 -11.70 -10.07
CA GLY A 7 10.49 -11.84 -9.00
C GLY A 7 11.25 -10.54 -8.71
N GLU A 8 11.72 -9.83 -9.74
CA GLU A 8 12.40 -8.56 -9.56
C GLU A 8 11.41 -7.46 -9.11
N LEU A 9 10.21 -7.44 -9.68
CA LEU A 9 9.19 -6.46 -9.31
C LEU A 9 8.79 -6.58 -7.85
N ILE A 10 8.62 -7.81 -7.33
CA ILE A 10 8.31 -8.07 -5.92
C ILE A 10 9.44 -7.54 -5.02
N GLN A 11 10.72 -7.78 -5.35
CA GLN A 11 11.84 -7.25 -4.58
C GLN A 11 11.87 -5.72 -4.56
N GLN A 12 11.56 -5.08 -5.69
CA GLN A 12 11.47 -3.61 -5.75
C GLN A 12 10.28 -3.06 -4.95
N ILE A 13 9.15 -3.77 -4.92
CA ILE A 13 7.98 -3.42 -4.11
C ILE A 13 8.32 -3.53 -2.63
N GLN A 14 8.97 -4.62 -2.22
CA GLN A 14 9.42 -4.81 -0.84
C GLN A 14 10.34 -3.66 -0.41
N LYS A 15 11.40 -3.37 -1.18
CA LYS A 15 12.33 -2.27 -0.88
C LYS A 15 11.62 -0.90 -0.80
N TYR A 16 10.63 -0.68 -1.66
CA TYR A 16 9.82 0.53 -1.61
C TYR A 16 9.02 0.62 -0.30
N ILE A 17 8.35 -0.47 0.10
CA ILE A 17 7.59 -0.54 1.34
C ILE A 17 8.52 -0.33 2.54
N ASP A 18 9.63 -1.08 2.64
CA ASP A 18 10.62 -0.93 3.71
C ASP A 18 11.06 0.54 3.87
N GLY A 19 11.37 1.21 2.77
CA GLY A 19 11.72 2.63 2.78
C GLY A 19 10.61 3.57 3.26
N THR A 20 9.33 3.21 3.10
CA THR A 20 8.24 3.98 3.73
C THR A 20 8.24 3.82 5.24
N TYR A 21 8.60 2.65 5.77
CA TYR A 21 8.74 2.46 7.21
C TYR A 21 9.97 3.23 7.74
N ASP A 22 11.11 3.20 7.06
CA ASP A 22 12.28 3.99 7.48
C ASP A 22 11.98 5.49 7.57
N GLN A 23 11.22 6.03 6.61
CA GLN A 23 10.82 7.45 6.60
C GLN A 23 9.77 7.79 7.66
N HIS A 24 8.93 6.83 8.06
CA HIS A 24 7.84 7.06 9.01
C HIS A 24 8.21 6.73 10.47
N TYR A 25 9.07 5.75 10.73
CA TYR A 25 9.39 5.24 12.06
C TYR A 25 10.64 5.88 12.69
N ALA A 26 11.44 6.64 11.94
CA ALA A 26 12.59 7.39 12.46
C ALA A 26 12.23 8.48 13.50
N SER A 27 10.95 8.70 13.83
CA SER A 27 10.52 9.77 14.74
C SER A 27 9.39 9.40 15.72
N GLY A 28 9.09 8.10 15.92
CA GLY A 28 8.08 7.67 16.91
C GLY A 28 6.66 8.20 16.67
N LYS A 29 6.34 8.65 15.45
CA LYS A 29 5.00 9.09 15.06
C LYS A 29 4.17 7.87 14.69
N ILE A 30 3.13 7.59 15.48
CA ILE A 30 2.02 6.70 15.10
C ILE A 30 1.61 7.07 13.67
N GLN A 31 1.66 6.11 12.74
CA GLN A 31 1.31 6.42 11.36
C GLN A 31 -0.15 6.88 11.34
N SER A 32 -0.45 7.98 10.64
CA SER A 32 -1.84 8.37 10.40
C SER A 32 -2.66 7.22 9.79
N THR A 33 -2.00 6.34 9.03
CA THR A 33 -2.58 5.09 8.52
C THR A 33 -2.98 4.12 9.63
N GLU A 34 -2.11 3.86 10.62
CA GLU A 34 -2.43 3.00 11.78
C GLU A 34 -3.61 3.56 12.57
N PHE A 35 -3.59 4.87 12.84
CA PHE A 35 -4.71 5.52 13.54
C PHE A 35 -6.05 5.40 12.78
N ILE A 36 -6.03 5.57 11.46
CA ILE A 36 -7.24 5.42 10.61
C ILE A 36 -7.75 3.98 10.60
N ILE A 37 -6.83 3.01 10.59
CA ILE A 37 -7.16 1.59 10.66
C ILE A 37 -7.76 1.24 12.02
N ASP A 38 -7.14 1.67 13.11
CA ASP A 38 -7.61 1.42 14.48
C ASP A 38 -8.95 2.10 14.77
N ALA A 39 -9.26 3.21 14.08
CA ALA A 39 -10.55 3.88 14.12
C ALA A 39 -11.66 3.17 13.31
N GLY A 40 -11.39 2.01 12.69
CA GLY A 40 -12.37 1.25 11.91
C GLY A 40 -12.63 1.80 10.49
N HIS A 41 -11.74 2.65 9.99
CA HIS A 41 -11.86 3.26 8.65
C HIS A 41 -10.77 2.77 7.67
N GLY A 42 -10.06 1.70 8.05
CA GLY A 42 -8.90 1.18 7.31
C GLY A 42 -9.22 0.74 5.88
N GLU A 43 -10.27 -0.06 5.69
CA GLU A 43 -10.61 -0.61 4.36
C GLU A 43 -10.94 0.52 3.38
N GLY A 44 -11.88 1.39 3.75
CA GLY A 44 -12.26 2.54 2.93
C GLY A 44 -11.08 3.46 2.62
N PHE A 45 -10.17 3.66 3.58
CA PHE A 45 -8.95 4.43 3.36
C PHE A 45 -8.01 3.78 2.34
N ALA A 46 -7.78 2.47 2.44
CA ALA A 46 -6.91 1.74 1.52
C ALA A 46 -7.50 1.72 0.10
N ILE A 47 -8.77 1.37 -0.06
CA ILE A 47 -9.47 1.35 -1.34
C ILE A 47 -9.51 2.76 -1.98
N GLY A 48 -9.81 3.80 -1.20
CA GLY A 48 -9.79 5.18 -1.68
C GLY A 48 -8.42 5.60 -2.22
N ASN A 49 -7.34 5.17 -1.58
CA ASN A 49 -5.98 5.42 -2.08
C ASN A 49 -5.66 4.64 -3.35
N ILE A 50 -6.10 3.37 -3.47
CA ILE A 50 -5.96 2.59 -4.71
C ILE A 50 -6.61 3.34 -5.88
N ILE A 51 -7.88 3.77 -5.72
CA ILE A 51 -8.61 4.52 -6.74
C ILE A 51 -7.87 5.81 -7.09
N LYS A 52 -7.43 6.57 -6.08
CA LYS A 52 -6.70 7.83 -6.26
C LYS A 52 -5.43 7.65 -7.11
N TYR A 53 -4.60 6.65 -6.81
CA TYR A 53 -3.33 6.45 -7.54
C TYR A 53 -3.55 5.80 -8.91
N ALA A 54 -4.54 4.91 -9.06
CA ALA A 54 -4.95 4.39 -10.37
C ALA A 54 -5.42 5.53 -11.29
N GLN A 55 -6.23 6.46 -10.78
CA GLN A 55 -6.70 7.61 -11.56
C GLN A 55 -5.59 8.62 -11.90
N ARG A 56 -4.53 8.69 -11.10
CA ARG A 56 -3.38 9.58 -11.35
C ARG A 56 -2.45 9.07 -12.44
N TYR A 57 -2.30 7.76 -12.57
CA TYR A 57 -1.39 7.17 -13.55
C TYR A 57 -1.80 7.54 -14.97
N GLY A 58 -0.88 8.16 -15.72
CA GLY A 58 -1.14 8.69 -17.06
C GLY A 58 -1.80 10.09 -17.06
N LYS A 59 -2.15 10.65 -15.90
CA LYS A 59 -2.73 12.00 -15.77
C LYS A 59 -1.79 12.96 -15.04
N LYS A 60 -1.43 12.65 -13.80
CA LYS A 60 -0.58 13.50 -12.95
C LYS A 60 0.86 13.03 -13.04
N ASN A 61 1.74 13.87 -13.60
CA ASN A 61 3.15 13.53 -13.87
C ASN A 61 3.32 12.37 -14.87
N GLY A 62 2.38 12.24 -15.82
CA GLY A 62 2.41 11.21 -16.86
C GLY A 62 2.29 9.79 -16.30
N TYR A 63 3.01 8.85 -16.91
CA TYR A 63 3.06 7.44 -16.50
C TYR A 63 4.04 7.24 -15.35
N ASN A 64 3.77 7.87 -14.22
CA ASN A 64 4.63 7.80 -13.05
C ASN A 64 4.56 6.41 -12.39
N ARG A 65 5.64 5.63 -12.49
CA ARG A 65 5.77 4.30 -11.87
C ARG A 65 5.44 4.31 -10.36
N ASN A 66 5.71 5.41 -9.66
CA ASN A 66 5.43 5.53 -8.24
C ASN A 66 3.94 5.55 -7.90
N ASP A 67 3.05 5.80 -8.87
CA ASP A 67 1.61 5.66 -8.66
C ASP A 67 1.24 4.16 -8.64
N LEU A 68 1.82 3.33 -9.52
CA LEU A 68 1.63 1.88 -9.49
C LEU A 68 2.20 1.22 -8.22
N MET A 69 3.38 1.66 -7.78
CA MET A 69 3.96 1.18 -6.51
C MET A 69 3.04 1.47 -5.32
N LYS A 70 2.37 2.64 -5.32
CA LYS A 70 1.39 2.99 -4.28
C LYS A 70 0.12 2.16 -4.39
N VAL A 71 -0.39 1.90 -5.60
CA VAL A 71 -1.53 0.99 -5.79
C VAL A 71 -1.25 -0.37 -5.13
N ILE A 72 -0.07 -0.94 -5.39
CA ILE A 72 0.31 -2.24 -4.83
C ILE A 72 0.48 -2.17 -3.31
N HIS A 73 1.13 -1.12 -2.79
CA HIS A 73 1.29 -0.94 -1.34
C HIS A 73 -0.08 -0.85 -0.64
N TYR A 74 -1.01 -0.02 -1.14
CA TYR A 74 -2.35 0.07 -0.55
C TYR A 74 -3.17 -1.22 -0.72
N ALA A 75 -2.95 -2.00 -1.78
CA ALA A 75 -3.55 -3.33 -1.91
C ALA A 75 -3.04 -4.31 -0.84
N ILE A 76 -1.74 -4.28 -0.50
CA ILE A 76 -1.17 -5.07 0.61
C ILE A 76 -1.77 -4.64 1.95
N ILE A 77 -1.95 -3.34 2.18
CA ILE A 77 -2.62 -2.83 3.39
C ILE A 77 -4.07 -3.32 3.46
N ALA A 78 -4.83 -3.21 2.37
CA ALA A 78 -6.20 -3.70 2.29
C ALA A 78 -6.28 -5.21 2.56
N LEU A 79 -5.37 -6.00 1.99
CA LEU A 79 -5.27 -7.43 2.25
C LEU A 79 -4.99 -7.71 3.74
N SER A 80 -4.05 -7.00 4.37
CA SER A 80 -3.77 -7.15 5.80
C SER A 80 -4.96 -6.78 6.70
N ILE A 81 -5.78 -5.80 6.30
CA ILE A 81 -7.03 -5.46 7.00
C ILE A 81 -8.03 -6.61 6.84
N HIS A 82 -8.21 -7.10 5.61
CA HIS A 82 -9.09 -8.22 5.30
C HIS A 82 -8.74 -9.46 6.13
N GLU A 83 -7.46 -9.87 6.18
CA GLU A 83 -7.03 -11.01 7.00
C GLU A 83 -7.33 -10.76 8.49
N ARG A 84 -7.00 -9.59 9.04
CA ARG A 84 -7.28 -9.28 10.46
C ARG A 84 -8.76 -9.26 10.83
N GLU A 85 -9.63 -8.90 9.89
CA GLU A 85 -11.08 -8.88 10.11
C GLU A 85 -11.70 -10.26 9.93
N ASN A 86 -11.18 -11.07 9.00
CA ASN A 86 -11.75 -12.40 8.69
C ASN A 86 -11.12 -13.55 9.48
N GLU A 87 -9.87 -13.44 9.94
CA GLU A 87 -9.27 -14.38 10.90
C GLU A 87 -9.95 -14.32 12.28
N LYS A 88 -10.53 -13.17 12.67
CA LYS A 88 -11.35 -13.05 13.90
C LYS A 88 -12.69 -13.78 13.81
N THR A 89 -13.07 -14.28 12.63
CA THR A 89 -14.37 -14.89 12.36
C THR A 89 -14.28 -16.42 12.24
N ASN A 90 -13.09 -17.01 12.47
CA ASN A 90 -12.85 -18.45 12.59
C ASN A 90 -12.40 -18.82 14.00
#